data_AF-A0A0T7C0Q7-F1
#
_entry.id   AF-A0A0T7C0Q7-F1
#
_cell.length_a   1.000
_cell.length_b   1.000
_cell.length_c   1.000
_cell.angle_alpha   90.00
_cell.angle_beta   90.00
_cell.angle_gamma   90.00
#
_symmetry.space_group_name_H-M   'P 1'
#
loop_
_entity.id
_entity.type
_entity.pdbx_description
1 polymer ?
#
loop_
_entity_poly.entity_id
_entity_poly.type
_entity_poly.pdbx_seq_one_letter_code
_entity_poly.pdbx_strand_id
1 'polypeptide(L)'
;MKLAGTNTAFTTTYGYDTADNLVSVTSPGGQTVSYTRNTLEQITGVTTKAANATAAVNVATNVSWLPYDGLKGLTFGNGVVHSNTYDTDYRLTRISAVKSSIVVQNLTLTWNGVDNITAINDNAVAARNQSFVYDKEDRLTQATQSGVGGYGVLYYTYDLNGNRLTSQQTGSTISNNKTYSYDTGNRLTGMNDNGVSRTLGYIASGSITSDSKGSGTADDVVYTYNNAGRIVAVSKGGTVLSRYVYNAKGERVQKLTASNALGERFHYDMDGKLLAITNAAGGVVASYIYLGDTLIAEVGGNGVLSYVHSDHLGTPQKITNAAGVVVGDYRWQPFGESLAANNNYRIKFPGQSFDAESGLHYNYQRTYDPGLGRYLEDDPIGLQGGLNRYGYVAGNPVKYIDTEGLQVALPLPLPRILPLPRFAPTELPWISPMAPALPNENTESQARQSEYERAKRYCDSPPQGSDCSALSRKIDHANTCISMYEEWDSKWNPGRHRTKIDEWKRRRDNLKKEHNEKCTQTCI
;
A
#
# COMPACT_ATOMS: atom_id res chain seq x y z
N MET A 1 5.42 29.03 4.35
CA MET A 1 6.00 28.97 2.98
C MET A 1 5.16 29.87 2.10
N LYS A 2 5.69 31.01 1.63
CA LYS A 2 4.96 31.88 0.68
C LYS A 2 4.84 31.13 -0.64
N LEU A 3 3.63 30.72 -1.00
CA LEU A 3 3.33 30.17 -2.32
C LEU A 3 3.53 31.28 -3.35
N ALA A 4 4.62 31.21 -4.12
CA ALA A 4 4.83 32.12 -5.23
C ALA A 4 3.99 31.64 -6.42
N GLY A 5 2.93 32.38 -6.73
CA GLY A 5 2.03 32.16 -7.84
C GLY A 5 0.73 32.91 -7.58
N THR A 6 0.10 33.44 -8.63
CA THR A 6 -1.30 33.86 -8.58
C THR A 6 -2.12 32.81 -7.82
N ASN A 7 -2.98 33.24 -6.89
CA ASN A 7 -3.90 32.36 -6.15
C ASN A 7 -4.92 31.74 -7.12
N THR A 8 -4.48 30.82 -7.96
CA THR A 8 -5.35 30.01 -8.79
C THR A 8 -5.99 28.98 -7.88
N ALA A 9 -7.27 29.16 -7.58
CA ALA A 9 -8.06 28.18 -6.87
C ALA A 9 -8.34 26.98 -7.78
N PHE A 10 -8.08 25.78 -7.28
CA PHE A 10 -8.44 24.52 -7.93
C PHE A 10 -9.59 23.92 -7.14
N THR A 11 -10.74 23.76 -7.78
CA THR A 11 -11.96 23.26 -7.15
C THR A 11 -12.30 21.88 -7.69
N THR A 12 -12.52 20.94 -6.77
CA THR A 12 -13.16 19.66 -7.06
C THR A 12 -14.60 19.73 -6.56
N THR A 13 -15.56 19.43 -7.41
CA THR A 13 -17.00 19.45 -7.05
C THR A 13 -17.54 18.03 -7.05
N TYR A 14 -18.37 17.72 -6.06
CA TYR A 14 -19.01 16.41 -5.91
C TYR A 14 -20.53 16.58 -5.97
N GLY A 15 -21.20 15.66 -6.66
CA GLY A 15 -22.66 15.53 -6.66
C GLY A 15 -23.06 14.22 -5.99
N TYR A 16 -24.08 14.30 -5.13
CA TYR A 16 -24.64 13.16 -4.40
C TYR A 16 -26.13 13.03 -4.69
N ASP A 17 -26.64 11.79 -4.64
CA ASP A 17 -28.09 11.56 -4.64
C ASP A 17 -28.67 11.64 -3.20
N THR A 18 -29.97 11.39 -3.06
CA THR A 18 -30.67 11.45 -1.77
C THR A 18 -30.26 10.34 -0.79
N ALA A 19 -29.53 9.33 -1.24
CA ALA A 19 -29.00 8.24 -0.42
C ALA A 19 -27.52 8.45 -0.07
N ASP A 20 -26.97 9.65 -0.33
CA ASP A 20 -25.56 10.01 -0.10
C ASP A 20 -24.58 9.22 -0.98
N ASN A 21 -25.06 8.66 -2.10
CA ASN A 21 -24.18 8.02 -3.07
C ASN A 21 -23.55 9.08 -3.98
N LEU A 22 -22.26 8.94 -4.23
CA LEU A 22 -21.54 9.77 -5.18
C LEU A 22 -22.01 9.52 -6.61
N VAL A 23 -22.65 10.52 -7.23
CA VAL A 23 -23.16 10.46 -8.60
C VAL A 23 -22.35 11.28 -9.60
N SER A 24 -21.54 12.25 -9.14
CA SER A 24 -20.61 12.96 -10.02
C SER A 24 -19.39 13.52 -9.30
N VAL A 25 -18.28 13.61 -10.03
CA VAL A 25 -17.06 14.29 -9.62
C VAL A 25 -16.58 15.17 -10.77
N THR A 26 -16.40 16.45 -10.50
CA THR A 26 -15.78 17.40 -11.43
C THR A 26 -14.38 17.70 -10.93
N SER A 27 -13.35 17.26 -11.66
CA SER A 27 -11.96 17.49 -11.30
C SER A 27 -11.54 18.93 -11.62
N PRO A 28 -10.46 19.43 -11.02
CA PRO A 28 -9.84 20.67 -11.45
C PRO A 28 -9.45 20.57 -12.93
N GLY A 29 -9.83 21.57 -13.72
CA GLY A 29 -9.82 21.51 -15.20
C GLY A 29 -11.18 21.25 -15.83
N GLY A 30 -12.23 20.98 -15.03
CA GLY A 30 -13.63 20.94 -15.44
C GLY A 30 -14.08 19.64 -16.10
N GLN A 31 -13.24 18.61 -16.13
CA GLN A 31 -13.66 17.27 -16.54
C GLN A 31 -14.63 16.71 -15.50
N THR A 32 -15.84 16.38 -15.92
CA THR A 32 -16.87 15.80 -15.05
C THR A 32 -17.06 14.34 -15.37
N VAL A 33 -16.97 13.48 -14.35
CA VAL A 33 -17.35 12.06 -14.41
C VAL A 33 -18.68 11.90 -13.70
N SER A 34 -19.60 11.14 -14.29
CA SER A 34 -20.91 10.88 -13.69
C SER A 34 -21.24 9.40 -13.71
N TYR A 35 -21.94 8.96 -12.68
CA TYR A 35 -22.22 7.55 -12.41
C TYR A 35 -23.73 7.30 -12.32
N THR A 36 -24.20 6.26 -13.01
CA THR A 36 -25.55 5.72 -12.80
C THR A 36 -25.48 4.49 -11.91
N ARG A 37 -26.52 4.24 -11.12
CA ARG A 37 -26.57 3.12 -10.16
C ARG A 37 -27.87 2.34 -10.28
N ASN A 38 -27.83 1.08 -9.84
CA ASN A 38 -29.03 0.28 -9.62
C ASN A 38 -29.57 0.47 -8.19
N THR A 39 -30.63 -0.24 -7.84
CA THR A 39 -31.26 -0.21 -6.51
C THR A 39 -30.40 -0.82 -5.39
N LEU A 40 -29.29 -1.47 -5.73
CA LEU A 40 -28.28 -1.99 -4.80
C LEU A 40 -27.06 -1.05 -4.71
N GLU A 41 -27.18 0.18 -5.21
CA GLU A 41 -26.13 1.22 -5.23
C GLU A 41 -24.89 0.88 -6.08
N GLN A 42 -24.94 -0.21 -6.84
CA GLN A 42 -23.86 -0.62 -7.71
C GLN A 42 -23.84 0.21 -8.99
N ILE A 43 -22.65 0.58 -9.46
CA ILE A 43 -22.47 1.42 -10.66
C ILE A 43 -22.90 0.65 -11.91
N THR A 44 -23.88 1.14 -12.65
CA THR A 44 -24.39 0.53 -13.90
C THR A 44 -23.86 1.21 -15.17
N GLY A 45 -23.29 2.41 -15.03
CA GLY A 45 -22.75 3.18 -16.13
C GLY A 45 -21.86 4.34 -15.65
N VAL A 46 -20.92 4.72 -16.51
CA VAL A 46 -19.97 5.81 -16.29
C VAL A 46 -19.94 6.68 -17.54
N THR A 47 -20.18 7.98 -17.37
CA THR A 47 -20.05 8.98 -18.45
C THR A 47 -19.03 10.03 -18.08
N THR A 48 -18.48 10.70 -19.09
CA THR A 48 -17.52 11.78 -18.89
C THR A 48 -17.84 12.95 -19.80
N LYS A 49 -17.65 14.17 -19.31
CA LYS A 49 -17.91 15.42 -20.04
C LYS A 49 -16.77 16.40 -19.80
N ALA A 50 -16.07 16.76 -20.87
CA ALA A 50 -15.05 17.80 -20.81
C ALA A 50 -15.67 19.17 -20.46
N ALA A 51 -14.89 20.08 -19.88
CA ALA A 51 -15.38 21.35 -19.34
C ALA A 51 -16.28 22.15 -20.30
N ASN A 52 -15.88 22.21 -21.58
CA ASN A 52 -16.56 22.99 -22.63
C ASN A 52 -17.36 22.10 -23.60
N ALA A 53 -17.53 20.81 -23.30
CA ALA A 53 -18.31 19.91 -24.14
C ALA A 53 -19.81 20.11 -23.92
N THR A 54 -20.57 20.13 -25.01
CA THR A 54 -22.03 20.26 -24.99
C THR A 54 -22.74 18.98 -24.55
N ALA A 55 -22.10 17.82 -24.73
CA ALA A 55 -22.65 16.51 -24.39
C ALA A 55 -21.63 15.65 -23.63
N ALA A 56 -22.13 14.80 -22.74
CA ALA A 56 -21.35 13.75 -22.13
C ALA A 56 -21.15 12.58 -23.11
N VAL A 57 -20.03 11.87 -22.98
CA VAL A 57 -19.75 10.64 -23.71
C VAL A 57 -19.71 9.46 -22.77
N ASN A 58 -20.13 8.30 -23.27
CA ASN A 58 -20.07 7.05 -22.49
C ASN A 58 -18.62 6.61 -22.31
N VAL A 59 -18.27 6.28 -21.06
CA VAL A 59 -16.99 5.62 -20.73
C VAL A 59 -17.24 4.13 -20.53
N ALA A 60 -18.28 3.78 -19.77
CA ALA A 60 -18.73 2.41 -19.57
C ALA A 60 -20.26 2.35 -19.54
N THR A 61 -20.82 1.33 -20.17
CA THR A 61 -22.25 1.00 -20.22
C THR A 61 -22.45 -0.47 -19.93
N ASN A 62 -23.69 -0.90 -19.66
CA ASN A 62 -24.00 -2.30 -19.34
C ASN A 62 -23.10 -2.88 -18.25
N VAL A 63 -22.74 -2.06 -17.26
CA VAL A 63 -21.92 -2.53 -16.14
C VAL A 63 -22.79 -3.46 -15.31
N SER A 64 -22.30 -4.69 -15.10
CA SER A 64 -23.03 -5.74 -14.41
C SER A 64 -22.15 -6.38 -13.35
N TRP A 65 -22.80 -6.85 -12.29
CA TRP A 65 -22.15 -7.34 -11.08
C TRP A 65 -22.69 -8.74 -10.74
N LEU A 66 -21.84 -9.55 -10.10
CA LEU A 66 -22.24 -10.71 -9.34
C LEU A 66 -22.83 -10.27 -7.98
N PRO A 67 -23.50 -11.18 -7.25
CA PRO A 67 -23.75 -10.97 -5.83
C PRO A 67 -22.43 -10.63 -5.12
N TYR A 68 -22.44 -9.70 -4.17
CA TYR A 68 -21.25 -9.22 -3.43
C TYR A 68 -20.24 -8.39 -4.24
N ASP A 69 -20.72 -7.61 -5.22
CA ASP A 69 -19.95 -6.58 -5.93
C ASP A 69 -18.79 -7.09 -6.80
N GLY A 70 -18.85 -8.35 -7.24
CA GLY A 70 -17.95 -8.90 -8.25
C GLY A 70 -18.23 -8.34 -9.65
N LEU A 71 -17.32 -7.55 -10.25
CA LEU A 71 -17.54 -7.04 -11.61
C LEU A 71 -17.67 -8.20 -12.60
N LYS A 72 -18.86 -8.40 -13.15
CA LYS A 72 -19.14 -9.45 -14.14
C LYS A 72 -18.76 -9.01 -15.56
N GLY A 73 -18.97 -7.74 -15.88
CA GLY A 73 -18.60 -7.19 -17.17
C GLY A 73 -19.13 -5.79 -17.41
N LEU A 74 -18.63 -5.16 -18.47
CA LEU A 74 -19.03 -3.84 -18.95
C LEU A 74 -18.77 -3.71 -20.45
N THR A 75 -19.41 -2.74 -21.10
CA THR A 75 -19.06 -2.30 -22.46
C THR A 75 -18.43 -0.93 -22.39
N PHE A 76 -17.15 -0.82 -22.77
CA PHE A 76 -16.46 0.46 -22.87
C PHE A 76 -17.09 1.33 -23.96
N GLY A 77 -16.96 2.65 -23.82
CA GLY A 77 -17.53 3.62 -24.76
C GLY A 77 -17.04 3.48 -26.21
N ASN A 78 -15.88 2.85 -26.43
CA ASN A 78 -15.37 2.51 -27.76
C ASN A 78 -15.92 1.18 -28.32
N GLY A 79 -16.85 0.52 -27.61
CA GLY A 79 -17.47 -0.73 -28.02
C GLY A 79 -16.69 -2.00 -27.69
N VAL A 80 -15.56 -1.91 -26.96
CA VAL A 80 -14.91 -3.11 -26.41
C VAL A 80 -15.76 -3.67 -25.27
N VAL A 81 -16.14 -4.93 -25.37
CA VAL A 81 -16.89 -5.65 -24.33
C VAL A 81 -15.91 -6.36 -23.42
N HIS A 82 -15.91 -5.98 -22.15
CA HIS A 82 -15.15 -6.61 -21.08
C HIS A 82 -16.04 -7.56 -20.28
N SER A 83 -15.53 -8.74 -19.98
CA SER A 83 -16.21 -9.78 -19.21
C SER A 83 -15.23 -10.51 -18.31
N ASN A 84 -15.68 -10.77 -17.10
CA ASN A 84 -14.98 -11.59 -16.11
C ASN A 84 -15.76 -12.87 -15.87
N THR A 85 -15.05 -13.98 -15.70
CA THR A 85 -15.65 -15.23 -15.23
C THR A 85 -15.02 -15.63 -13.91
N TYR A 86 -15.81 -16.27 -13.07
CA TYR A 86 -15.42 -16.69 -11.74
C TYR A 86 -15.73 -18.17 -11.56
N ASP A 87 -15.01 -18.85 -10.68
CA ASP A 87 -15.39 -20.16 -10.19
C ASP A 87 -16.43 -20.07 -9.06
N THR A 88 -16.78 -21.22 -8.47
CA THR A 88 -17.74 -21.29 -7.36
C THR A 88 -17.24 -20.66 -6.07
N ASP A 89 -15.93 -20.45 -5.94
CA ASP A 89 -15.29 -19.83 -4.78
C ASP A 89 -15.11 -18.32 -4.99
N TYR A 90 -15.74 -17.75 -6.04
CA TYR A 90 -15.63 -16.33 -6.42
C TYR A 90 -14.21 -15.90 -6.82
N ARG A 91 -13.34 -16.85 -7.21
CA ARG A 91 -12.02 -16.53 -7.76
C ARG A 91 -12.13 -16.21 -9.24
N LEU A 92 -11.47 -15.13 -9.67
CA LEU A 92 -11.45 -14.74 -11.08
C LEU A 92 -10.70 -15.77 -11.91
N THR A 93 -11.38 -16.42 -12.86
CA THR A 93 -10.81 -17.46 -13.74
C THR A 93 -10.55 -16.98 -15.15
N ARG A 94 -11.20 -15.88 -15.58
CA ARG A 94 -10.95 -15.29 -16.89
C ARG A 94 -11.25 -13.81 -16.94
N ILE A 95 -10.43 -13.08 -17.69
CA ILE A 95 -10.66 -11.72 -18.14
C ILE A 95 -10.72 -11.73 -19.67
N SER A 96 -11.75 -11.16 -20.27
CA SER A 96 -11.88 -11.09 -21.73
C SER A 96 -12.38 -9.72 -22.15
N ALA A 97 -11.61 -9.02 -22.98
CA ALA A 97 -11.93 -7.74 -23.61
C ALA A 97 -11.89 -7.91 -25.13
N VAL A 98 -13.05 -7.81 -25.79
CA VAL A 98 -13.20 -8.09 -27.23
C VAL A 98 -14.09 -7.04 -27.88
N LYS A 99 -13.72 -6.58 -29.08
CA LYS A 99 -14.58 -5.77 -29.95
C LYS A 99 -14.87 -6.53 -31.23
N SER A 100 -16.10 -6.97 -31.40
CA SER A 100 -16.49 -7.87 -32.51
C SER A 100 -15.61 -9.13 -32.53
N SER A 101 -14.73 -9.30 -33.53
CA SER A 101 -13.77 -10.40 -33.61
C SER A 101 -12.34 -10.04 -33.15
N ILE A 102 -12.09 -8.77 -32.79
CA ILE A 102 -10.77 -8.30 -32.36
C ILE A 102 -10.62 -8.51 -30.85
N VAL A 103 -9.67 -9.36 -30.47
CA VAL A 103 -9.34 -9.61 -29.06
C VAL A 103 -8.33 -8.56 -28.58
N VAL A 104 -8.75 -7.73 -27.62
CA VAL A 104 -7.87 -6.76 -26.95
C VAL A 104 -7.07 -7.43 -25.83
N GLN A 105 -7.75 -8.28 -25.04
CA GLN A 105 -7.16 -9.00 -23.92
C GLN A 105 -7.98 -10.28 -23.68
N ASN A 106 -7.33 -11.42 -23.42
CA ASN A 106 -8.02 -12.65 -23.04
C ASN A 106 -7.11 -13.48 -22.15
N LEU A 107 -7.27 -13.36 -20.84
CA LEU A 107 -6.45 -14.00 -19.82
C LEU A 107 -7.24 -15.10 -19.12
N THR A 108 -6.68 -16.30 -18.99
CA THR A 108 -7.22 -17.37 -18.14
C THR A 108 -6.30 -17.57 -16.94
N LEU A 109 -6.88 -17.55 -15.74
CA LEU A 109 -6.18 -17.67 -14.47
C LEU A 109 -6.41 -19.07 -13.88
N THR A 110 -5.33 -19.71 -13.45
CA THR A 110 -5.38 -21.00 -12.75
C THR A 110 -4.94 -20.81 -11.30
N TRP A 111 -5.66 -21.43 -10.37
CA TRP A 111 -5.46 -21.30 -8.92
C TRP A 111 -5.04 -22.64 -8.32
N ASN A 112 -4.23 -22.60 -7.26
CA ASN A 112 -3.99 -23.77 -6.40
C ASN A 112 -4.99 -23.81 -5.22
N GLY A 113 -4.88 -24.84 -4.36
CA GLY A 113 -5.76 -25.02 -3.20
C GLY A 113 -5.59 -24.01 -2.05
N VAL A 114 -4.66 -23.06 -2.15
CA VAL A 114 -4.46 -21.95 -1.17
C VAL A 114 -4.65 -20.57 -1.83
N ASP A 115 -5.35 -20.54 -2.96
CA ASP A 115 -5.70 -19.34 -3.70
C ASP A 115 -4.48 -18.52 -4.18
N ASN A 116 -3.38 -19.18 -4.52
CA ASN A 116 -2.33 -18.57 -5.32
C ASN A 116 -2.57 -18.85 -6.81
N ILE A 117 -2.34 -17.84 -7.65
CA ILE A 117 -2.43 -17.98 -9.10
C ILE A 117 -1.19 -18.73 -9.59
N THR A 118 -1.34 -19.95 -10.08
CA THR A 118 -0.23 -20.76 -10.61
C THR A 118 0.03 -20.54 -12.09
N ALA A 119 -0.95 -20.01 -12.84
CA ALA A 119 -0.77 -19.68 -14.23
C ALA A 119 -1.69 -18.53 -14.69
N ILE A 120 -1.18 -17.72 -15.62
CA ILE A 120 -1.94 -16.74 -16.39
C ILE A 120 -1.69 -17.02 -17.87
N ASN A 121 -2.66 -17.59 -18.56
CA ASN A 121 -2.58 -17.87 -19.99
C ASN A 121 -3.17 -16.71 -20.79
N ASP A 122 -2.37 -16.11 -21.68
CA ASP A 122 -2.83 -15.12 -22.65
C ASP A 122 -3.30 -15.85 -23.91
N ASN A 123 -4.62 -16.05 -24.00
CA ASN A 123 -5.28 -16.74 -25.11
C ASN A 123 -5.25 -15.93 -26.42
N ALA A 124 -4.86 -14.65 -26.37
CA ALA A 124 -4.63 -13.86 -27.57
C ALA A 124 -3.18 -14.01 -28.07
N VAL A 125 -2.22 -14.15 -27.15
CA VAL A 125 -0.79 -14.25 -27.45
C VAL A 125 -0.13 -15.31 -26.56
N ALA A 126 -0.12 -16.57 -26.99
CA ALA A 126 0.39 -17.70 -26.21
C ALA A 126 1.86 -17.54 -25.73
N ALA A 127 2.68 -16.78 -26.47
CA ALA A 127 4.05 -16.43 -26.06
C ALA A 127 4.12 -15.62 -24.75
N ARG A 128 2.99 -15.07 -24.28
CA ARG A 128 2.89 -14.30 -23.04
C ARG A 128 2.37 -15.10 -21.86
N ASN A 129 2.11 -16.41 -22.03
CA ASN A 129 1.70 -17.29 -20.94
C ASN A 129 2.71 -17.23 -19.79
N GLN A 130 2.18 -17.19 -18.57
CA GLN A 130 2.95 -17.13 -17.35
C GLN A 130 2.63 -18.31 -16.44
N SER A 131 3.64 -18.81 -15.73
CA SER A 131 3.45 -19.77 -14.64
C SER A 131 4.23 -19.35 -13.40
N PHE A 132 3.70 -19.67 -12.22
CA PHE A 132 4.20 -19.20 -10.94
C PHE A 132 4.33 -20.35 -9.95
N VAL A 133 5.41 -20.32 -9.17
CA VAL A 133 5.67 -21.26 -8.07
C VAL A 133 5.91 -20.47 -6.81
N TYR A 134 5.42 -21.02 -5.69
CA TYR A 134 5.44 -20.37 -4.38
C TYR A 134 6.12 -21.28 -3.36
N ASP A 135 6.67 -20.69 -2.30
CA ASP A 135 7.04 -21.44 -1.11
C ASP A 135 5.84 -21.66 -0.17
N LYS A 136 6.10 -22.31 0.97
CA LYS A 136 5.10 -22.60 2.01
C LYS A 136 4.59 -21.37 2.77
N GLU A 137 5.22 -20.21 2.60
CA GLU A 137 4.75 -18.93 3.13
C GLU A 137 4.03 -18.08 2.05
N ASP A 138 3.62 -18.71 0.95
CA ASP A 138 2.96 -18.07 -0.20
C ASP A 138 3.82 -17.02 -0.92
N ARG A 139 5.15 -17.00 -0.72
CA ARG A 139 6.04 -16.07 -1.42
C ARG A 139 6.40 -16.63 -2.79
N LEU A 140 6.45 -15.76 -3.80
CA LEU A 140 6.75 -16.14 -5.18
C LEU A 140 8.22 -16.57 -5.30
N THR A 141 8.49 -17.85 -5.57
CA THR A 141 9.85 -18.38 -5.75
C THR A 141 10.26 -18.57 -7.21
N GLN A 142 9.29 -18.69 -8.11
CA GLN A 142 9.55 -18.77 -9.55
C GLN A 142 8.45 -18.08 -10.34
N ALA A 143 8.84 -17.36 -11.40
CA ALA A 143 7.94 -16.90 -12.44
C ALA A 143 8.52 -17.24 -13.81
N THR A 144 7.71 -17.78 -14.72
CA THR A 144 8.15 -18.16 -16.06
C THR A 144 7.29 -17.51 -17.14
N GLN A 145 7.92 -16.90 -18.13
CA GLN A 145 7.34 -16.44 -19.39
C GLN A 145 8.37 -16.64 -20.52
N SER A 146 8.37 -17.83 -21.13
CA SER A 146 9.44 -18.27 -22.06
C SER A 146 9.26 -17.82 -23.51
N GLY A 147 8.15 -17.18 -23.88
CA GLY A 147 7.94 -16.72 -25.26
C GLY A 147 8.82 -15.52 -25.63
N VAL A 148 8.95 -15.27 -26.93
CA VAL A 148 9.77 -14.18 -27.46
C VAL A 148 9.36 -12.83 -26.85
N GLY A 149 10.33 -12.14 -26.25
CA GLY A 149 10.10 -10.87 -25.57
C GLY A 149 9.42 -11.00 -24.20
N GLY A 150 9.38 -12.20 -23.61
CA GLY A 150 9.11 -12.44 -22.20
C GLY A 150 10.38 -12.42 -21.34
N TYR A 151 10.24 -12.58 -20.03
CA TYR A 151 11.36 -12.56 -19.08
C TYR A 151 12.08 -13.91 -18.91
N GLY A 152 11.73 -14.96 -19.67
CA GLY A 152 12.32 -16.28 -19.47
C GLY A 152 11.88 -16.87 -18.13
N VAL A 153 12.80 -17.32 -17.30
CA VAL A 153 12.53 -17.84 -15.94
C VAL A 153 13.21 -16.95 -14.92
N LEU A 154 12.42 -16.42 -13.98
CA LEU A 154 12.87 -15.68 -12.81
C LEU A 154 12.79 -16.60 -11.58
N TYR A 155 13.88 -16.66 -10.81
CA TYR A 155 13.97 -17.37 -9.54
C TYR A 155 14.19 -16.39 -8.41
N TYR A 156 13.44 -16.55 -7.33
CA TYR A 156 13.55 -15.74 -6.13
C TYR A 156 13.83 -16.62 -4.92
N THR A 157 14.72 -16.14 -4.06
CA THR A 157 14.96 -16.75 -2.75
C THR A 157 14.78 -15.71 -1.67
N TYR A 158 14.44 -16.17 -0.46
CA TYR A 158 14.13 -15.31 0.67
C TYR A 158 14.85 -15.78 1.92
N ASP A 159 15.17 -14.86 2.82
CA ASP A 159 15.53 -15.19 4.19
C ASP A 159 14.27 -15.48 5.04
N LEU A 160 14.49 -15.80 6.32
CA LEU A 160 13.42 -16.09 7.27
C LEU A 160 12.56 -14.85 7.61
N ASN A 161 13.08 -13.65 7.38
CA ASN A 161 12.36 -12.39 7.56
C ASN A 161 11.61 -11.97 6.28
N GLY A 162 11.68 -12.76 5.21
CA GLY A 162 11.03 -12.47 3.94
C GLY A 162 11.75 -11.42 3.10
N ASN A 163 13.01 -11.08 3.41
CA ASN A 163 13.83 -10.29 2.50
C ASN A 163 14.25 -11.15 1.31
N ARG A 164 14.19 -10.60 0.10
CA ARG A 164 14.59 -11.30 -1.12
C ARG A 164 16.11 -11.38 -1.19
N LEU A 165 16.71 -12.56 -1.07
CA LEU A 165 18.15 -12.77 -1.15
C LEU A 165 18.67 -12.82 -2.59
N THR A 166 17.87 -13.33 -3.52
CA THR A 166 18.22 -13.38 -4.94
C THR A 166 17.02 -13.09 -5.84
N SER A 167 17.32 -12.56 -7.03
CA SER A 167 16.44 -12.54 -8.19
C SER A 167 17.31 -12.95 -9.38
N GLN A 168 17.18 -14.19 -9.85
CA GLN A 168 18.01 -14.73 -10.94
C GLN A 168 17.16 -14.94 -12.18
N GLN A 169 17.64 -14.49 -13.34
CA GLN A 169 16.96 -14.58 -14.62
C GLN A 169 17.72 -15.51 -15.56
N THR A 170 16.99 -16.45 -16.19
CA THR A 170 17.54 -17.37 -17.21
C THR A 170 16.59 -17.45 -18.40
N GLY A 171 17.09 -17.88 -19.58
CA GLY A 171 16.23 -18.07 -20.76
C GLY A 171 15.65 -16.76 -21.33
N SER A 172 16.35 -15.64 -21.13
CA SER A 172 16.01 -14.31 -21.66
C SER A 172 17.25 -13.68 -22.27
N THR A 173 17.08 -12.80 -23.25
CA THR A 173 18.17 -11.99 -23.83
C THR A 173 18.63 -10.87 -22.89
N ILE A 174 17.84 -10.57 -21.86
CA ILE A 174 18.17 -9.63 -20.78
C ILE A 174 18.55 -10.45 -19.55
N SER A 175 19.65 -10.07 -18.89
CA SER A 175 20.08 -10.62 -17.61
C SER A 175 19.70 -9.64 -16.50
N ASN A 176 18.87 -10.08 -15.54
CA ASN A 176 18.57 -9.36 -14.30
C ASN A 176 18.98 -10.22 -13.10
N ASN A 177 20.27 -10.55 -13.00
CA ASN A 177 20.81 -11.41 -11.95
C ASN A 177 21.23 -10.58 -10.75
N LYS A 178 20.42 -10.62 -9.69
CA LYS A 178 20.56 -9.77 -8.52
C LYS A 178 20.77 -10.60 -7.25
N THR A 179 21.69 -10.16 -6.40
CA THR A 179 21.86 -10.66 -5.03
C THR A 179 21.77 -9.51 -4.04
N TYR A 180 21.26 -9.79 -2.85
CA TYR A 180 20.94 -8.78 -1.85
C TYR A 180 21.49 -9.18 -0.48
N SER A 181 21.97 -8.19 0.27
CA SER A 181 22.46 -8.34 1.63
C SER A 181 21.69 -7.41 2.55
N TYR A 182 21.36 -7.89 3.75
CA TYR A 182 20.54 -7.17 4.71
C TYR A 182 21.20 -7.10 6.08
N ASP A 183 20.81 -6.11 6.88
CA ASP A 183 21.06 -6.12 8.32
C ASP A 183 19.91 -6.79 9.09
N THR A 184 20.04 -6.87 10.42
CA THR A 184 19.05 -7.46 11.31
C THR A 184 17.72 -6.68 11.37
N GLY A 185 17.69 -5.44 10.86
CA GLY A 185 16.51 -4.59 10.77
C GLY A 185 15.83 -4.63 9.40
N ASN A 186 16.17 -5.60 8.55
CA ASN A 186 15.68 -5.74 7.17
C ASN A 186 16.11 -4.62 6.21
N ARG A 187 17.07 -3.76 6.59
CA ARG A 187 17.60 -2.73 5.69
C ARG A 187 18.55 -3.36 4.69
N LEU A 188 18.42 -2.98 3.41
CA LEU A 188 19.27 -3.49 2.34
C LEU A 188 20.65 -2.81 2.44
N THR A 189 21.68 -3.54 2.87
CA THR A 189 23.03 -3.00 3.08
C THR A 189 23.90 -3.05 1.82
N GLY A 190 23.56 -3.93 0.88
CA GLY A 190 24.24 -4.02 -0.40
C GLY A 190 23.46 -4.86 -1.40
N MET A 191 23.73 -4.60 -2.68
CA MET A 191 23.15 -5.34 -3.78
C MET A 191 24.22 -5.56 -4.86
N ASN A 192 24.22 -6.72 -5.49
CA ASN A 192 24.91 -6.92 -6.75
C ASN A 192 23.85 -7.05 -7.85
N ASP A 193 24.02 -6.32 -8.94
CA ASP A 193 23.14 -6.35 -10.11
C ASP A 193 24.01 -6.68 -11.34
N ASN A 194 23.95 -7.93 -11.80
CA ASN A 194 24.75 -8.43 -12.93
C ASN A 194 26.26 -8.16 -12.79
N GLY A 195 26.81 -8.37 -11.59
CA GLY A 195 28.22 -8.12 -11.28
C GLY A 195 28.51 -6.68 -10.84
N VAL A 196 27.55 -5.76 -10.96
CA VAL A 196 27.70 -4.37 -10.53
C VAL A 196 27.24 -4.19 -9.08
N SER A 197 28.17 -3.79 -8.20
CA SER A 197 27.85 -3.56 -6.79
C SER A 197 27.18 -2.20 -6.56
N ARG A 198 26.05 -2.23 -5.87
CA ARG A 198 25.26 -1.08 -5.41
C ARG A 198 25.32 -1.01 -3.89
N THR A 199 25.57 0.18 -3.38
CA THR A 199 25.62 0.48 -1.94
C THR A 199 24.55 1.50 -1.60
N LEU A 200 23.85 1.29 -0.48
CA LEU A 200 22.74 2.13 -0.07
C LEU A 200 23.04 2.83 1.25
N GLY A 201 22.82 4.15 1.29
CA GLY A 201 22.87 4.96 2.50
C GLY A 201 21.50 5.07 3.17
N TYR A 202 21.48 5.30 4.48
CA TYR A 202 20.25 5.41 5.26
C TYR A 202 20.26 6.61 6.21
N ILE A 203 19.08 7.19 6.45
CA ILE A 203 18.85 8.00 7.66
C ILE A 203 18.54 7.11 8.87
N ALA A 204 18.63 7.70 10.06
CA ALA A 204 18.36 7.01 11.33
C ALA A 204 16.95 6.40 11.40
N SER A 205 15.96 6.98 10.73
CA SER A 205 14.60 6.43 10.65
C SER A 205 14.47 5.20 9.73
N GLY A 206 15.54 4.82 9.02
CA GLY A 206 15.57 3.63 8.17
C GLY A 206 15.19 3.86 6.71
N SER A 207 14.98 5.09 6.25
CA SER A 207 14.76 5.38 4.82
C SER A 207 16.08 5.50 4.05
N ILE A 208 16.10 5.04 2.79
CA ILE A 208 17.27 5.11 1.92
C ILE A 208 17.57 6.56 1.52
N THR A 209 18.76 7.08 1.83
CA THR A 209 19.20 8.43 1.44
C THR A 209 20.06 8.48 0.21
N SER A 210 20.72 7.37 -0.13
CA SER A 210 21.53 7.29 -1.34
C SER A 210 21.56 5.88 -1.90
N ASP A 211 21.72 5.78 -3.21
CA ASP A 211 21.88 4.53 -3.95
C ASP A 211 22.92 4.78 -5.04
N SER A 212 24.06 4.09 -4.95
CA SER A 212 25.18 4.36 -5.85
C SER A 212 24.92 3.94 -7.31
N LYS A 213 23.85 3.18 -7.58
CA LYS A 213 23.52 2.58 -8.89
C LYS A 213 24.67 1.80 -9.57
N GLY A 214 25.85 1.74 -8.97
CA GLY A 214 27.03 0.97 -9.37
C GLY A 214 27.78 1.45 -10.62
N SER A 215 27.42 2.61 -11.18
CA SER A 215 28.04 3.17 -12.40
C SER A 215 28.96 4.36 -12.14
N GLY A 216 29.37 4.55 -10.87
CA GLY A 216 30.17 5.70 -10.42
C GLY A 216 29.30 6.89 -9.97
N THR A 217 29.95 7.92 -9.42
CA THR A 217 29.27 9.01 -8.70
C THR A 217 28.31 9.84 -9.55
N ALA A 218 28.42 9.80 -10.89
CA ALA A 218 27.51 10.48 -11.80
C ALA A 218 26.11 9.85 -11.85
N ASP A 219 25.99 8.56 -11.51
CA ASP A 219 24.73 7.83 -11.49
C ASP A 219 24.16 7.65 -10.08
N ASP A 220 24.94 7.99 -9.04
CA ASP A 220 24.48 8.00 -7.65
C ASP A 220 23.21 8.84 -7.52
N VAL A 221 22.18 8.23 -6.95
CA VAL A 221 20.92 8.91 -6.64
C VAL A 221 20.90 9.25 -5.16
N VAL A 222 20.46 10.46 -4.83
CA VAL A 222 20.30 10.95 -3.45
C VAL A 222 18.86 11.37 -3.22
N TYR A 223 18.31 10.94 -2.09
CA TYR A 223 16.94 11.23 -1.65
C TYR A 223 16.98 12.08 -0.39
N THR A 224 16.24 13.19 -0.37
CA THR A 224 16.07 14.01 0.83
C THR A 224 14.65 13.89 1.35
N TYR A 225 14.50 13.92 2.68
CA TYR A 225 13.23 13.64 3.35
C TYR A 225 12.75 14.84 4.18
N ASN A 226 11.44 15.00 4.28
CA ASN A 226 10.84 15.87 5.31
C ASN A 226 10.71 15.13 6.65
N ASN A 227 10.26 15.85 7.68
CA ASN A 227 10.08 15.29 9.03
C ASN A 227 8.99 14.20 9.11
N ALA A 228 8.13 14.07 8.10
CA ALA A 228 7.14 12.99 7.99
C ALA A 228 7.69 11.75 7.24
N GLY A 229 9.00 11.71 6.96
CA GLY A 229 9.63 10.57 6.29
C GLY A 229 9.31 10.47 4.80
N ARG A 230 8.92 11.58 4.14
CA ARG A 230 8.62 11.61 2.70
C ARG A 230 9.71 12.24 1.87
N ILE A 231 10.03 11.64 0.72
CA ILE A 231 10.98 12.19 -0.24
C ILE A 231 10.50 13.56 -0.71
N VAL A 232 11.29 14.62 -0.48
CA VAL A 232 11.03 15.99 -0.94
C VAL A 232 11.97 16.45 -2.04
N ALA A 233 13.09 15.75 -2.27
CA ALA A 233 13.90 15.93 -3.46
C ALA A 233 14.62 14.64 -3.87
N VAL A 234 14.80 14.49 -5.18
CA VAL A 234 15.66 13.46 -5.78
C VAL A 234 16.75 14.15 -6.58
N SER A 235 17.99 13.74 -6.37
CA SER A 235 19.16 14.21 -7.12
C SER A 235 19.89 13.04 -7.74
N LYS A 236 20.54 13.25 -8.88
CA LYS A 236 21.42 12.29 -9.54
C LYS A 236 22.73 12.95 -9.91
N GLY A 237 23.87 12.33 -9.59
CA GLY A 237 25.19 12.90 -9.87
C GLY A 237 25.39 14.30 -9.28
N GLY A 238 24.83 14.54 -8.10
CA GLY A 238 24.84 15.86 -7.43
C GLY A 238 23.85 16.90 -8.00
N THR A 239 23.14 16.59 -9.09
CA THR A 239 22.16 17.50 -9.70
C THR A 239 20.74 17.14 -9.25
N VAL A 240 19.99 18.13 -8.76
CA VAL A 240 18.57 17.92 -8.39
C VAL A 240 17.75 17.65 -9.65
N LEU A 241 17.01 16.55 -9.66
CA LEU A 241 16.11 16.18 -10.75
C LEU A 241 14.71 16.76 -10.53
N SER A 242 14.16 16.56 -9.33
CA SER A 242 12.83 17.03 -8.96
C SER A 242 12.69 17.24 -7.45
N ARG A 243 11.67 18.01 -7.08
CA ARG A 243 11.23 18.21 -5.69
C ARG A 243 9.74 17.97 -5.58
N TYR A 244 9.30 17.56 -4.39
CA TYR A 244 7.91 17.18 -4.14
C TYR A 244 7.34 17.93 -2.93
N VAL A 245 6.05 18.25 -3.01
CA VAL A 245 5.29 18.86 -1.91
C VAL A 245 4.08 17.99 -1.62
N TYR A 246 3.80 17.81 -0.32
CA TYR A 246 2.74 16.95 0.18
C TYR A 246 1.72 17.76 0.99
N ASN A 247 0.47 17.31 1.00
CA ASN A 247 -0.53 17.81 1.94
C ASN A 247 -0.47 17.07 3.28
N ALA A 248 -1.36 17.42 4.21
CA ALA A 248 -1.41 16.84 5.54
C ALA A 248 -1.84 15.35 5.57
N LYS A 249 -2.51 14.85 4.53
CA LYS A 249 -2.82 13.42 4.37
C LYS A 249 -1.62 12.62 3.84
N GLY A 250 -0.56 13.31 3.40
CA GLY A 250 0.61 12.69 2.78
C GLY A 250 0.48 12.49 1.27
N GLU A 251 -0.56 13.01 0.63
CA GLU A 251 -0.72 12.97 -0.83
C GLU A 251 0.27 13.95 -1.46
N ARG A 252 1.00 13.53 -2.50
CA ARG A 252 1.88 14.41 -3.26
C ARG A 252 1.02 15.36 -4.08
N VAL A 253 0.99 16.63 -3.71
CA VAL A 253 0.17 17.67 -4.37
C VAL A 253 0.93 18.50 -5.40
N GLN A 254 2.26 18.54 -5.33
CA GLN A 254 3.09 19.22 -6.32
C GLN A 254 4.36 18.46 -6.64
N LYS A 255 4.77 18.58 -7.90
CA LYS A 255 6.08 18.18 -8.40
C LYS A 255 6.74 19.37 -9.09
N LEU A 256 7.92 19.71 -8.60
CA LEU A 256 8.71 20.86 -9.01
C LEU A 256 9.88 20.41 -9.87
N THR A 257 10.33 21.28 -10.76
CA THR A 257 11.52 21.06 -11.59
C THR A 257 12.80 21.16 -10.77
N ALA A 258 13.93 20.83 -11.40
CA ALA A 258 15.28 21.06 -10.87
C ALA A 258 15.51 22.51 -10.41
N SER A 259 14.93 23.50 -11.09
CA SER A 259 15.01 24.93 -10.74
C SER A 259 13.99 25.39 -9.69
N ASN A 260 13.30 24.44 -9.04
CA ASN A 260 12.25 24.71 -8.04
C ASN A 260 11.03 25.46 -8.60
N ALA A 261 10.86 25.47 -9.93
CA ALA A 261 9.65 25.95 -10.56
C ALA A 261 8.57 24.87 -10.49
N LEU A 262 7.31 25.27 -10.34
CA LEU A 262 6.20 24.31 -10.37
C LEU A 262 6.10 23.67 -11.75
N GLY A 263 6.08 22.34 -11.80
CA GLY A 263 5.85 21.57 -13.02
C GLY A 263 4.42 21.03 -13.07
N GLU A 264 4.08 20.18 -12.11
CA GLU A 264 2.78 19.48 -12.03
C GLU A 264 2.10 19.71 -10.67
N ARG A 265 0.77 19.79 -10.68
CA ARG A 265 -0.10 19.66 -9.51
C ARG A 265 -0.93 18.40 -9.65
N PHE A 266 -1.13 17.69 -8.55
CA PHE A 266 -1.92 16.47 -8.48
C PHE A 266 -3.19 16.73 -7.69
N HIS A 267 -4.32 16.25 -8.21
CA HIS A 267 -5.64 16.47 -7.64
C HIS A 267 -6.24 15.12 -7.30
N TYR A 268 -6.54 14.91 -6.03
CA TYR A 268 -7.09 13.66 -5.51
C TYR A 268 -8.56 13.83 -5.14
N ASP A 269 -9.30 12.72 -5.08
CA ASP A 269 -10.61 12.69 -4.46
C ASP A 269 -10.52 12.60 -2.94
N MET A 270 -11.66 12.45 -2.26
CA MET A 270 -11.69 12.36 -0.80
C MET A 270 -11.03 11.10 -0.25
N ASP A 271 -11.01 10.03 -1.05
CA ASP A 271 -10.45 8.71 -0.73
C ASP A 271 -8.99 8.57 -1.21
N GLY A 272 -8.38 9.64 -1.72
CA GLY A 272 -6.98 9.65 -2.12
C GLY A 272 -6.71 9.11 -3.54
N LYS A 273 -7.74 8.90 -4.37
CA LYS A 273 -7.55 8.50 -5.78
C LYS A 273 -7.15 9.70 -6.61
N LEU A 274 -6.13 9.53 -7.46
CA LEU A 274 -5.66 10.58 -8.36
C LEU A 274 -6.71 10.83 -9.46
N LEU A 275 -7.39 11.98 -9.41
CA LEU A 275 -8.40 12.40 -10.38
C LEU A 275 -7.79 13.09 -11.59
N ALA A 276 -6.82 13.99 -11.37
CA ALA A 276 -6.23 14.78 -12.44
C ALA A 276 -4.82 15.27 -12.11
N ILE A 277 -4.07 15.59 -13.15
CA ILE A 277 -2.80 16.30 -13.09
C ILE A 277 -2.95 17.57 -13.92
N THR A 278 -2.52 18.72 -13.39
CA THR A 278 -2.46 19.98 -14.13
C THR A 278 -1.04 20.53 -14.15
N ASN A 279 -0.67 21.22 -15.22
CA ASN A 279 0.62 21.92 -15.30
C ASN A 279 0.64 23.19 -14.42
N ALA A 280 1.78 23.90 -14.44
CA ALA A 280 1.97 25.15 -13.70
C ALA A 280 0.88 26.21 -13.98
N ALA A 281 0.44 26.31 -15.23
CA ALA A 281 -0.58 27.25 -15.70
C ALA A 281 -2.03 26.79 -15.46
N GLY A 282 -2.23 25.59 -14.89
CA GLY A 282 -3.55 25.02 -14.62
C GLY A 282 -4.16 24.25 -15.79
N GLY A 283 -3.44 24.09 -16.91
CA GLY A 283 -3.86 23.23 -18.02
C GLY A 283 -3.80 21.75 -17.64
N VAL A 284 -4.80 20.97 -18.02
CA VAL A 284 -4.88 19.52 -17.75
C VAL A 284 -3.76 18.79 -18.49
N VAL A 285 -3.04 17.93 -17.78
CA VAL A 285 -2.01 17.01 -18.31
C VAL A 285 -2.61 15.62 -18.49
N ALA A 286 -3.41 15.18 -17.52
CA ALA A 286 -4.16 13.94 -17.57
C ALA A 286 -5.35 14.01 -16.59
N SER A 287 -6.47 13.38 -16.93
CA SER A 287 -7.56 13.06 -16.01
C SER A 287 -7.83 11.56 -16.02
N TYR A 288 -8.12 10.98 -14.86
CA TYR A 288 -8.32 9.55 -14.68
C TYR A 288 -9.78 9.27 -14.31
N ILE A 289 -10.34 8.20 -14.88
CA ILE A 289 -11.76 7.85 -14.74
C ILE A 289 -11.84 6.42 -14.22
N TYR A 290 -12.49 6.27 -13.07
CA TYR A 290 -12.58 5.01 -12.34
C TYR A 290 -13.98 4.41 -12.38
N LEU A 291 -14.06 3.09 -12.28
CA LEU A 291 -15.25 2.33 -11.91
C LEU A 291 -15.02 1.75 -10.52
N GLY A 292 -15.61 2.36 -9.49
CA GLY A 292 -15.24 2.05 -8.10
C GLY A 292 -13.77 2.38 -7.87
N ASP A 293 -12.94 1.36 -7.64
CA ASP A 293 -11.49 1.48 -7.45
C ASP A 293 -10.67 1.12 -8.70
N THR A 294 -11.31 0.67 -9.78
CA THR A 294 -10.62 0.25 -11.01
C THR A 294 -10.49 1.39 -12.00
N LEU A 295 -9.28 1.69 -12.47
CA LEU A 295 -9.07 2.64 -13.57
C LEU A 295 -9.60 2.07 -14.89
N ILE A 296 -10.55 2.75 -15.53
CA ILE A 296 -11.18 2.28 -16.77
C ILE A 296 -10.93 3.20 -17.97
N ALA A 297 -10.55 4.45 -17.74
CA ALA A 297 -10.20 5.38 -18.82
C ALA A 297 -9.32 6.54 -18.34
N GLU A 298 -8.66 7.18 -19.30
CA GLU A 298 -7.90 8.40 -19.10
C GLU A 298 -8.21 9.42 -20.20
N VAL A 299 -8.14 10.70 -19.86
CA VAL A 299 -8.20 11.81 -20.81
C VAL A 299 -6.85 12.50 -20.79
N GLY A 300 -6.11 12.43 -21.90
CA GLY A 300 -4.81 13.10 -22.03
C GLY A 300 -4.95 14.63 -22.06
N GLY A 301 -3.85 15.35 -21.88
CA GLY A 301 -3.84 16.83 -21.93
C GLY A 301 -4.25 17.43 -23.28
N ASN A 302 -4.29 16.62 -24.34
CA ASN A 302 -4.88 16.95 -25.64
C ASN A 302 -6.40 16.72 -25.73
N GLY A 303 -7.04 16.32 -24.63
CA GLY A 303 -8.48 16.01 -24.56
C GLY A 303 -8.86 14.63 -25.11
N VAL A 304 -7.89 13.80 -25.50
CA VAL A 304 -8.19 12.47 -26.09
C VAL A 304 -8.52 11.47 -24.99
N LEU A 305 -9.74 10.92 -25.06
CA LEU A 305 -10.20 9.82 -24.22
C LEU A 305 -9.62 8.48 -24.72
N SER A 306 -8.94 7.77 -23.82
CA SER A 306 -8.43 6.42 -24.02
C SER A 306 -8.95 5.49 -22.94
N TYR A 307 -9.13 4.21 -23.28
CA TYR A 307 -9.73 3.21 -22.40
C TYR A 307 -8.66 2.24 -21.90
N VAL A 308 -8.69 1.98 -20.59
CA VAL A 308 -7.69 1.19 -19.88
C VAL A 308 -8.22 -0.22 -19.65
N HIS A 309 -7.44 -1.22 -20.04
CA HIS A 309 -7.71 -2.63 -19.79
C HIS A 309 -6.64 -3.18 -18.87
N SER A 310 -7.05 -3.55 -17.67
CA SER A 310 -6.16 -4.00 -16.61
C SER A 310 -6.13 -5.51 -16.47
N ASP A 311 -5.13 -6.03 -15.75
CA ASP A 311 -5.11 -7.40 -15.27
C ASP A 311 -5.99 -7.61 -14.02
N HIS A 312 -5.89 -8.79 -13.42
CA HIS A 312 -6.64 -9.19 -12.23
C HIS A 312 -6.30 -8.39 -10.96
N LEU A 313 -5.16 -7.68 -10.94
CA LEU A 313 -4.79 -6.78 -9.86
C LEU A 313 -5.35 -5.37 -10.08
N GLY A 314 -5.79 -5.04 -11.30
CA GLY A 314 -6.09 -3.68 -11.71
C GLY A 314 -4.89 -2.96 -12.36
N THR A 315 -3.79 -3.66 -12.64
CA THR A 315 -2.61 -3.10 -13.31
C THR A 315 -2.89 -2.88 -14.80
N PRO A 316 -2.74 -1.66 -15.33
CA PRO A 316 -2.95 -1.40 -16.75
C PRO A 316 -2.02 -2.25 -17.66
N GLN A 317 -2.62 -2.98 -18.59
CA GLN A 317 -1.90 -3.79 -19.59
C GLN A 317 -2.11 -3.29 -21.02
N LYS A 318 -3.34 -2.90 -21.37
CA LYS A 318 -3.67 -2.37 -22.70
C LYS A 318 -4.34 -1.03 -22.59
N ILE A 319 -4.06 -0.17 -23.56
CA ILE A 319 -4.79 1.08 -23.79
C ILE A 319 -5.39 1.02 -25.18
N THR A 320 -6.68 1.29 -25.30
CA THR A 320 -7.35 1.38 -26.61
C THR A 320 -7.87 2.78 -26.86
N ASN A 321 -7.76 3.25 -28.11
CA ASN A 321 -8.33 4.52 -28.53
C ASN A 321 -9.86 4.44 -28.73
N ALA A 322 -10.47 5.53 -29.19
CA ALA A 322 -11.90 5.61 -29.49
C ALA A 322 -12.38 4.59 -30.55
N ALA A 323 -11.51 4.14 -31.45
CA ALA A 323 -11.82 3.11 -32.43
C ALA A 323 -11.74 1.68 -31.86
N GLY A 324 -11.27 1.49 -30.61
CA GLY A 324 -11.02 0.18 -30.02
C GLY A 324 -9.69 -0.45 -30.46
N VAL A 325 -8.81 0.33 -31.10
CA VAL A 325 -7.48 -0.13 -31.51
C VAL A 325 -6.52 0.03 -30.33
N VAL A 326 -5.70 -1.00 -30.09
CA VAL A 326 -4.65 -0.98 -29.06
C VAL A 326 -3.57 0.04 -29.44
N VAL A 327 -3.40 1.05 -28.59
CA VAL A 327 -2.39 2.12 -28.71
C VAL A 327 -1.34 2.07 -27.60
N GLY A 328 -1.57 1.26 -26.57
CA GLY A 328 -0.60 0.98 -25.51
C GLY A 328 -0.59 -0.51 -25.18
N ASP A 329 0.60 -1.08 -25.06
CA ASP A 329 0.83 -2.47 -24.65
C ASP A 329 1.95 -2.48 -23.61
N TYR A 330 1.57 -2.67 -22.34
CA TYR A 330 2.46 -2.62 -21.20
C TYR A 330 2.59 -3.99 -20.55
N ARG A 331 3.84 -4.36 -20.25
CA ARG A 331 4.20 -5.67 -19.73
C ARG A 331 5.25 -5.52 -18.64
N TRP A 332 5.10 -6.33 -17.60
CA TRP A 332 5.82 -6.19 -16.34
C TRP A 332 6.36 -7.55 -15.89
N GLN A 333 7.52 -7.56 -15.24
CA GLN A 333 7.94 -8.64 -14.36
C GLN A 333 7.06 -8.63 -13.10
N PRO A 334 7.02 -9.73 -12.32
CA PRO A 334 6.14 -9.82 -11.15
C PRO A 334 6.30 -8.67 -10.16
N PHE A 335 7.51 -8.16 -9.95
CA PHE A 335 7.79 -7.05 -9.03
C PHE A 335 7.78 -5.66 -9.71
N GLY A 336 7.22 -5.54 -10.92
CA GLY A 336 6.95 -4.25 -11.56
C GLY A 336 8.05 -3.70 -12.48
N GLU A 337 9.17 -4.42 -12.67
CA GLU A 337 10.16 -4.06 -13.69
C GLU A 337 9.55 -4.19 -15.09
N SER A 338 9.70 -3.19 -15.95
CA SER A 338 9.07 -3.22 -17.27
C SER A 338 9.79 -4.16 -18.24
N LEU A 339 9.01 -4.88 -19.06
CA LEU A 339 9.50 -5.65 -20.20
C LEU A 339 9.45 -4.85 -21.51
N ALA A 340 8.81 -3.69 -21.50
CA ALA A 340 8.67 -2.85 -22.68
C ALA A 340 9.77 -1.80 -22.72
N ALA A 341 10.33 -1.55 -23.92
CA ALA A 341 11.30 -0.47 -24.12
C ALA A 341 10.72 0.92 -23.79
N ASN A 342 9.41 1.09 -23.96
CA ASN A 342 8.68 2.27 -23.50
C ASN A 342 7.95 1.96 -22.19
N ASN A 343 8.46 2.50 -21.09
CA ASN A 343 7.89 2.37 -19.75
C ASN A 343 7.26 3.69 -19.24
N ASN A 344 6.94 4.62 -20.13
CA ASN A 344 6.51 5.97 -19.73
C ASN A 344 5.06 6.06 -19.29
N TYR A 345 4.31 4.95 -19.33
CA TYR A 345 2.94 4.95 -18.81
C TYR A 345 2.95 5.23 -17.32
N ARG A 346 2.20 6.24 -16.89
CA ARG A 346 2.34 6.76 -15.52
C ARG A 346 1.78 5.79 -14.49
N ILE A 347 0.59 5.24 -14.72
CA ILE A 347 -0.05 4.37 -13.72
C ILE A 347 0.59 2.98 -13.78
N LYS A 348 0.94 2.43 -12.60
CA LYS A 348 1.62 1.13 -12.46
C LYS A 348 0.69 0.17 -11.71
N PHE A 349 1.20 -0.55 -10.71
CA PHE A 349 0.35 -1.29 -9.79
C PHE A 349 -0.68 -0.35 -9.12
N PRO A 350 -1.80 -0.87 -8.60
CA PRO A 350 -2.76 -0.04 -7.88
C PRO A 350 -2.09 0.83 -6.82
N GLY A 351 -2.41 2.12 -6.81
CA GLY A 351 -1.77 3.14 -5.95
C GLY A 351 -0.49 3.77 -6.51
N GLN A 352 0.14 3.16 -7.51
CA GLN A 352 1.47 3.54 -7.98
C GLN A 352 1.46 4.47 -9.20
N SER A 353 2.33 5.48 -9.15
CA SER A 353 2.57 6.46 -10.22
C SER A 353 4.07 6.54 -10.53
N PHE A 354 4.43 6.34 -11.80
CA PHE A 354 5.80 6.36 -12.29
C PHE A 354 6.35 7.77 -12.42
N ASP A 355 7.51 8.01 -11.82
CA ASP A 355 8.27 9.24 -11.95
C ASP A 355 9.46 9.02 -12.88
N ALA A 356 9.30 9.45 -14.14
CA ALA A 356 10.29 9.24 -15.20
C ALA A 356 11.68 9.82 -14.87
N GLU A 357 11.74 10.88 -14.07
CA GLU A 357 12.99 11.50 -13.63
C GLU A 357 13.83 10.58 -12.74
N SER A 358 13.19 9.78 -11.88
CA SER A 358 13.89 8.95 -10.88
C SER A 358 13.87 7.47 -11.22
N GLY A 359 12.95 7.05 -12.08
CA GLY A 359 12.67 5.64 -12.33
C GLY A 359 11.86 4.96 -11.22
N LEU A 360 11.47 5.71 -10.18
CA LEU A 360 10.73 5.20 -9.03
C LEU A 360 9.23 5.27 -9.22
N HIS A 361 8.52 4.51 -8.42
CA HIS A 361 7.07 4.50 -8.36
C HIS A 361 6.63 5.17 -7.05
N TYR A 362 6.05 6.36 -7.15
CA TYR A 362 5.35 6.97 -6.02
C TYR A 362 4.14 6.09 -5.64
N ASN A 363 4.06 5.66 -4.38
CA ASN A 363 2.95 4.85 -3.87
C ASN A 363 2.41 5.47 -2.57
N TYR A 364 1.76 6.62 -2.71
CA TYR A 364 1.11 7.38 -1.65
C TYR A 364 1.98 7.62 -0.40
N GLN A 365 2.04 6.65 0.52
CA GLN A 365 2.77 6.70 1.77
C GLN A 365 4.27 6.38 1.64
N ARG A 366 4.66 5.65 0.60
CA ARG A 366 6.03 5.23 0.35
C ARG A 366 6.41 5.37 -1.11
N THR A 367 7.68 5.15 -1.41
CA THR A 367 8.25 5.16 -2.74
C THR A 367 8.79 3.76 -3.03
N TYR A 368 8.33 3.16 -4.12
CA TYR A 368 8.68 1.80 -4.53
C TYR A 368 9.76 1.84 -5.63
N ASP A 369 10.82 1.06 -5.47
CA ASP A 369 11.81 0.81 -6.54
C ASP A 369 11.59 -0.61 -7.09
N PRO A 370 11.04 -0.76 -8.32
CA PRO A 370 10.84 -2.08 -8.91
C PRO A 370 12.16 -2.83 -9.14
N GLY A 371 13.27 -2.12 -9.37
CA GLY A 371 14.60 -2.71 -9.53
C GLY A 371 15.15 -3.31 -8.24
N LEU A 372 14.78 -2.76 -7.08
CA LEU A 372 15.04 -3.36 -5.76
C LEU A 372 13.95 -4.37 -5.36
N GLY A 373 12.74 -4.22 -5.89
CA GLY A 373 11.54 -5.00 -5.54
C GLY A 373 11.02 -4.70 -4.14
N ARG A 374 11.23 -3.47 -3.64
CA ARG A 374 10.90 -3.08 -2.27
C ARG A 374 10.72 -1.56 -2.11
N TYR A 375 10.19 -1.13 -0.97
CA TYR A 375 10.06 0.28 -0.61
C TYR A 375 11.38 0.91 -0.15
N LEU A 376 11.54 2.20 -0.40
CA LEU A 376 12.70 2.99 0.02
C LEU A 376 12.62 3.38 1.50
N GLU A 377 11.42 3.58 1.99
CA GLU A 377 11.12 3.98 3.36
C GLU A 377 10.75 2.78 4.23
N ASP A 378 11.05 2.91 5.51
CA ASP A 378 10.47 2.04 6.54
C ASP A 378 8.95 2.24 6.61
N ASP A 379 8.21 1.19 6.93
CA ASP A 379 6.75 1.26 6.98
C ASP A 379 6.26 2.26 8.04
N PRO A 380 5.52 3.32 7.66
CA PRO A 380 5.02 4.32 8.63
C PRO A 380 4.08 3.75 9.68
N ILE A 381 3.38 2.64 9.39
CA ILE A 381 2.54 1.93 10.37
C ILE A 381 3.30 0.81 11.10
N GLY A 382 4.61 0.73 10.89
CA GLY A 382 5.50 -0.22 11.56
C GLY A 382 5.14 -1.66 11.27
N LEU A 383 5.08 -2.49 12.31
CA LEU A 383 4.80 -3.92 12.16
C LEU A 383 3.33 -4.23 11.83
N GLN A 384 2.45 -3.24 11.84
CA GLN A 384 1.06 -3.43 11.41
C GLN A 384 0.96 -3.71 9.90
N GLY A 385 1.90 -3.18 9.09
CA GLY A 385 2.01 -3.49 7.66
C GLY A 385 2.66 -4.84 7.36
N GLY A 386 3.34 -5.44 8.35
CA GLY A 386 4.01 -6.73 8.26
C GLY A 386 5.37 -6.76 8.97
N LEU A 387 5.92 -7.97 9.17
CA LEU A 387 7.22 -8.16 9.82
C LEU A 387 8.39 -7.61 8.99
N ASN A 388 8.26 -7.64 7.65
CA ASN A 388 9.18 -6.98 6.75
C ASN A 388 8.63 -5.61 6.35
N ARG A 389 9.10 -4.56 7.05
CA ARG A 389 8.63 -3.18 6.88
C ARG A 389 9.06 -2.50 5.57
N TYR A 390 9.84 -3.19 4.75
CA TYR A 390 10.27 -2.69 3.43
C TYR A 390 9.73 -3.54 2.28
N GLY A 391 9.27 -4.77 2.57
CA GLY A 391 8.84 -5.71 1.55
C GLY A 391 7.60 -5.23 0.80
N TYR A 392 7.50 -5.58 -0.47
CA TYR A 392 6.27 -5.35 -1.24
C TYR A 392 5.36 -6.58 -1.10
N VAL A 393 4.14 -6.35 -0.61
CA VAL A 393 3.00 -7.29 -0.62
C VAL A 393 3.34 -8.72 -0.18
N ALA A 394 4.08 -8.82 0.91
CA ALA A 394 4.54 -10.09 1.51
C ALA A 394 5.28 -11.03 0.53
N GLY A 395 5.89 -10.50 -0.53
CA GLY A 395 6.61 -11.30 -1.52
C GLY A 395 5.72 -12.02 -2.54
N ASN A 396 4.42 -11.73 -2.60
CA ASN A 396 3.50 -12.30 -3.59
C ASN A 396 2.77 -11.20 -4.39
N PRO A 397 3.48 -10.56 -5.34
CA PRO A 397 2.92 -9.48 -6.15
C PRO A 397 1.98 -9.96 -7.25
N VAL A 398 1.77 -11.28 -7.37
CA VAL A 398 0.80 -11.86 -8.31
C VAL A 398 -0.58 -11.94 -7.66
N LYS A 399 -0.66 -12.03 -6.32
CA LYS A 399 -1.92 -12.18 -5.59
C LYS A 399 -2.37 -10.89 -4.91
N TYR A 400 -1.43 -10.11 -4.40
CA TYR A 400 -1.71 -8.99 -3.51
C TYR A 400 -1.29 -7.65 -4.11
N ILE A 401 -1.92 -6.59 -3.60
CA ILE A 401 -1.69 -5.19 -3.96
C ILE A 401 -1.41 -4.37 -2.70
N ASP A 402 -0.91 -3.15 -2.87
CA ASP A 402 -0.76 -2.17 -1.78
C ASP A 402 -1.01 -0.77 -2.35
N THR A 403 -2.24 -0.28 -2.20
CA THR A 403 -2.75 0.95 -2.84
C THR A 403 -2.27 2.22 -2.16
N GLU A 404 -1.88 2.13 -0.90
CA GLU A 404 -1.46 3.28 -0.08
C GLU A 404 0.04 3.26 0.22
N GLY A 405 0.73 2.18 -0.13
CA GLY A 405 2.09 1.96 0.34
C GLY A 405 2.14 1.76 1.85
N LEU A 406 1.18 1.05 2.46
CA LEU A 406 1.12 0.78 3.90
C LEU A 406 0.88 -0.67 4.23
N GLN A 407 -0.09 -1.30 3.56
CA GLN A 407 -0.54 -2.63 3.95
C GLN A 407 -0.88 -3.47 2.73
N VAL A 408 -0.50 -4.74 2.79
CA VAL A 408 -0.91 -5.75 1.84
C VAL A 408 -2.44 -5.90 1.82
N ALA A 409 -3.01 -5.93 0.63
CA ALA A 409 -4.43 -6.15 0.39
C ALA A 409 -4.64 -7.16 -0.74
N LEU A 410 -5.78 -7.84 -0.73
CA LEU A 410 -6.25 -8.57 -1.92
C LEU A 410 -6.91 -7.56 -2.88
N PRO A 411 -6.76 -7.75 -4.20
CA PRO A 411 -7.54 -6.98 -5.16
C PRO A 411 -9.03 -7.25 -4.93
N LEU A 412 -9.83 -6.18 -4.83
CA LEU A 412 -11.28 -6.30 -4.74
C LEU A 412 -11.83 -7.11 -5.94
N PRO A 413 -12.87 -7.93 -5.74
CA PRO A 413 -13.97 -7.71 -4.81
C PRO A 413 -14.10 -8.91 -3.87
N LEU A 414 -13.29 -8.97 -2.82
CA LEU A 414 -13.80 -9.69 -1.67
C LEU A 414 -15.08 -8.98 -1.22
N PRO A 415 -16.12 -9.71 -0.80
CA PRO A 415 -17.36 -9.11 -0.36
C PRO A 415 -17.06 -7.94 0.58
N ARG A 416 -17.59 -6.75 0.28
CA ARG A 416 -18.01 -5.91 1.39
C ARG A 416 -19.00 -6.78 2.14
N ILE A 417 -18.59 -7.36 3.27
CA ILE A 417 -19.56 -7.71 4.29
C ILE A 417 -20.30 -6.39 4.48
N LEU A 418 -21.60 -6.40 4.10
CA LEU A 418 -22.49 -5.27 4.27
C LEU A 418 -22.15 -4.62 5.62
N PRO A 419 -22.09 -3.28 5.72
CA PRO A 419 -22.12 -2.68 7.04
C PRO A 419 -23.29 -3.34 7.76
N LEU A 420 -23.03 -3.94 8.94
CA LEU A 420 -24.07 -4.51 9.79
C LEU A 420 -25.28 -3.57 9.72
N PRO A 421 -26.51 -4.09 9.49
CA PRO A 421 -27.66 -3.24 9.31
C PRO A 421 -27.64 -2.20 10.42
N ARG A 422 -27.55 -0.92 10.04
CA ARG A 422 -27.78 0.17 10.98
C ARG A 422 -29.21 -0.05 11.44
N PHE A 423 -29.36 -0.66 12.62
CA PHE A 423 -30.63 -0.71 13.30
C PHE A 423 -31.11 0.74 13.38
N ALA A 424 -32.24 1.01 12.72
CA ALA A 424 -32.94 2.25 12.90
C ALA A 424 -33.16 2.43 14.42
N PRO A 425 -32.69 3.54 15.02
CA PRO A 425 -32.93 3.80 16.43
C PRO A 425 -34.38 4.27 16.55
N THR A 426 -35.32 3.34 16.66
CA THR A 426 -36.60 3.66 17.30
C THR A 426 -36.47 3.34 18.77
N GLU A 427 -36.31 4.43 19.52
CA GLU A 427 -36.45 4.54 20.98
C GLU A 427 -35.36 3.86 21.84
N LEU A 428 -34.20 4.51 21.86
CA LEU A 428 -33.41 4.62 23.09
C LEU A 428 -33.21 6.11 23.42
N PRO A 429 -33.34 6.52 24.69
CA PRO A 429 -33.60 7.90 25.02
C PRO A 429 -32.37 8.80 24.88
N TRP A 430 -32.53 9.79 24.00
CA TRP A 430 -32.04 11.17 24.07
C TRP A 430 -30.68 11.44 24.69
N ILE A 431 -29.67 11.62 23.83
CA ILE A 431 -28.74 12.74 23.98
C ILE A 431 -28.58 13.40 22.60
N SER A 432 -29.17 14.59 22.47
CA SER A 432 -28.93 15.52 21.36
C SER A 432 -27.82 16.52 21.72
N PRO A 433 -27.25 17.22 20.72
CA PRO A 433 -25.80 17.37 20.56
C PRO A 433 -25.33 18.83 20.70
N MET A 434 -24.01 19.08 20.62
CA MET A 434 -23.38 20.22 19.91
C MET A 434 -21.85 20.25 20.16
N ALA A 435 -21.06 20.42 19.09
CA ALA A 435 -19.62 20.72 19.12
C ALA A 435 -19.37 22.18 19.63
N PRO A 436 -18.12 22.72 19.81
CA PRO A 436 -16.77 22.20 19.50
C PRO A 436 -15.61 22.47 20.52
N ALA A 437 -14.47 21.79 20.29
CA ALA A 437 -13.05 22.15 20.53
C ALA A 437 -12.34 22.05 21.93
N LEU A 438 -11.06 21.61 21.86
CA LEU A 438 -9.90 21.68 22.80
C LEU A 438 -9.45 20.34 23.49
N PRO A 439 -8.16 20.18 23.87
CA PRO A 439 -7.32 18.98 23.67
C PRO A 439 -7.65 17.78 24.58
N ASN A 440 -7.36 16.57 24.10
CA ASN A 440 -7.85 15.31 24.65
C ASN A 440 -7.14 14.83 25.94
N GLU A 441 -7.90 14.72 27.03
CA GLU A 441 -7.57 14.05 28.31
C GLU A 441 -7.37 12.51 28.19
N ASN A 442 -7.40 11.93 26.99
CA ASN A 442 -7.45 10.47 26.80
C ASN A 442 -6.09 9.75 26.81
N THR A 443 -4.97 10.44 26.62
CA THR A 443 -3.63 9.80 26.65
C THR A 443 -3.18 9.44 28.06
N GLU A 444 -3.46 10.31 29.04
CA GLU A 444 -3.12 10.04 30.45
C GLU A 444 -3.99 8.93 31.04
N SER A 445 -5.29 8.89 30.73
CA SER A 445 -6.17 7.81 31.21
C SER A 445 -5.77 6.45 30.61
N GLN A 446 -5.38 6.41 29.33
CA GLN A 446 -4.85 5.21 28.67
C GLN A 446 -3.48 4.81 29.21
N ALA A 447 -2.55 5.76 29.42
CA ALA A 447 -1.24 5.51 30.01
C ALA A 447 -1.38 4.95 31.44
N ARG A 448 -2.20 5.61 32.28
CA ARG A 448 -2.56 5.17 33.64
C ARG A 448 -3.09 3.74 33.67
N GLN A 449 -4.00 3.39 32.76
CA GLN A 449 -4.56 2.03 32.68
C GLN A 449 -3.51 1.01 32.21
N SER A 450 -2.69 1.37 31.21
CA SER A 450 -1.66 0.48 30.66
C SER A 450 -0.55 0.15 31.68
N GLU A 451 -0.12 1.13 32.48
CA GLU A 451 0.89 0.96 33.54
C GLU A 451 0.35 0.11 34.69
N TYR A 452 -0.92 0.31 35.07
CA TYR A 452 -1.58 -0.54 36.08
C TYR A 452 -1.67 -2.00 35.63
N GLU A 453 -2.11 -2.25 34.39
CA GLU A 453 -2.23 -3.62 33.85
C GLU A 453 -0.87 -4.30 33.66
N ARG A 454 0.21 -3.53 33.44
CA ARG A 454 1.58 -4.06 33.44
C ARG A 454 2.00 -4.54 34.84
N ALA A 455 1.78 -3.71 35.87
CA ALA A 455 2.09 -4.06 37.25
C ALA A 455 1.27 -5.27 37.73
N LYS A 456 -0.03 -5.29 37.43
CA LYS A 456 -0.93 -6.40 37.73
C LYS A 456 -0.49 -7.71 37.09
N ARG A 457 -0.24 -7.73 35.78
CA ARG A 457 0.19 -8.95 35.06
C ARG A 457 1.50 -9.52 35.60
N TYR A 458 2.46 -8.66 35.93
CA TYR A 458 3.72 -9.09 36.54
C TYR A 458 3.45 -9.74 37.91
N CYS A 459 2.73 -9.06 38.80
CA CYS A 459 2.51 -9.53 40.18
C CYS A 459 1.58 -10.73 40.32
N ASP A 460 0.70 -10.96 39.35
CA ASP A 460 -0.17 -12.14 39.32
C ASP A 460 0.58 -13.41 38.87
N SER A 461 1.86 -13.29 38.47
CA SER A 461 2.69 -14.40 37.96
C SER A 461 3.95 -14.66 38.82
N PRO A 462 3.81 -15.07 40.10
CA PRO A 462 4.97 -15.27 40.97
C PRO A 462 5.81 -16.49 40.58
N PRO A 463 7.15 -16.43 40.74
CA PRO A 463 8.01 -17.58 40.52
C PRO A 463 7.69 -18.73 41.50
N GLN A 464 7.79 -19.96 41.01
CA GLN A 464 7.49 -21.19 41.76
C GLN A 464 8.76 -21.84 42.34
N GLY A 465 8.58 -22.77 43.28
CA GLY A 465 9.66 -23.50 43.96
C GLY A 465 9.86 -23.10 45.43
N SER A 466 10.57 -23.93 46.19
CA SER A 466 10.77 -23.76 47.64
C SER A 466 12.22 -23.94 48.10
N ASP A 467 13.15 -24.06 47.15
CA ASP A 467 14.59 -24.06 47.42
C ASP A 467 15.09 -22.62 47.66
N CYS A 468 16.32 -22.48 48.14
CA CYS A 468 16.90 -21.17 48.47
C CYS A 468 16.94 -20.23 47.26
N SER A 469 17.23 -20.76 46.07
CA SER A 469 17.24 -19.98 44.84
C SER A 469 15.83 -19.49 44.45
N ALA A 470 14.78 -20.30 44.62
CA ALA A 470 13.40 -19.86 44.39
C ALA A 470 12.92 -18.88 45.46
N LEU A 471 13.30 -19.06 46.73
CA LEU A 471 12.95 -18.11 47.79
C LEU A 471 13.58 -16.73 47.54
N SER A 472 14.84 -16.66 47.10
CA SER A 472 15.46 -15.39 46.68
C SER A 472 14.71 -14.74 45.51
N ARG A 473 14.40 -15.50 44.45
CA ARG A 473 13.62 -14.99 43.31
C ARG A 473 12.21 -14.51 43.71
N LYS A 474 11.57 -15.16 44.69
CA LYS A 474 10.28 -14.73 45.23
C LYS A 474 10.38 -13.43 46.04
N ILE A 475 11.48 -13.24 46.78
CA ILE A 475 11.77 -11.98 47.49
C ILE A 475 11.98 -10.84 46.47
N ASP A 476 12.76 -11.08 45.43
CA ASP A 476 13.00 -10.08 44.37
C ASP A 476 11.72 -9.72 43.64
N HIS A 477 10.91 -10.73 43.29
CA HIS A 477 9.60 -10.52 42.68
C HIS A 477 8.68 -9.67 43.56
N ALA A 478 8.64 -9.93 44.87
CA ALA A 478 7.85 -9.14 45.80
C ALA A 478 8.36 -7.68 45.91
N ASN A 479 9.67 -7.45 45.86
CA ASN A 479 10.25 -6.11 45.82
C ASN A 479 9.86 -5.35 44.54
N THR A 480 9.92 -6.00 43.38
CA THR A 480 9.52 -5.41 42.10
C THR A 480 8.03 -5.06 42.10
N CYS A 481 7.17 -5.92 42.66
CA CYS A 481 5.75 -5.61 42.81
C CYS A 481 5.48 -4.38 43.68
N ILE A 482 6.22 -4.23 44.79
CA ILE A 482 6.12 -3.04 45.65
C ILE A 482 6.51 -1.78 44.87
N SER A 483 7.65 -1.77 44.17
CA SER A 483 8.10 -0.58 43.42
C SER A 483 7.15 -0.23 42.28
N MET A 484 6.64 -1.21 41.53
CA MET A 484 5.70 -0.93 40.42
C MET A 484 4.39 -0.28 40.91
N TYR A 485 3.85 -0.70 42.06
CA TYR A 485 2.65 -0.08 42.63
C TYR A 485 2.94 1.27 43.31
N GLU A 486 4.09 1.44 43.97
CA GLU A 486 4.50 2.73 44.56
C GLU A 486 4.79 3.79 43.48
N GLU A 487 5.45 3.41 42.39
CA GLU A 487 5.68 4.27 41.22
C GLU A 487 4.36 4.67 40.56
N TRP A 488 3.44 3.71 40.35
CA TRP A 488 2.11 4.01 39.81
C TRP A 488 1.32 4.93 40.73
N ASP A 489 1.31 4.70 42.05
CA ASP A 489 0.59 5.54 43.02
C ASP A 489 1.15 6.96 43.06
N SER A 490 2.48 7.11 43.07
CA SER A 490 3.15 8.42 43.07
C SER A 490 2.87 9.22 41.79
N LYS A 491 2.74 8.54 40.65
CA LYS A 491 2.53 9.16 39.33
C LYS A 491 1.07 9.48 39.03
N TRP A 492 0.14 8.63 39.46
CA TRP A 492 -1.26 8.71 38.97
C TRP A 492 -2.33 8.90 40.05
N ASN A 493 -2.20 8.30 41.24
CA ASN A 493 -3.19 8.44 42.32
C ASN A 493 -2.59 8.03 43.68
N PRO A 494 -2.02 8.99 44.44
CA PRO A 494 -1.31 8.68 45.69
C PRO A 494 -2.17 7.93 46.70
N GLY A 495 -1.72 6.72 47.07
CA GLY A 495 -2.36 5.90 48.10
C GLY A 495 -3.48 4.98 47.61
N ARG A 496 -3.78 4.94 46.30
CA ARG A 496 -4.79 4.04 45.73
C ARG A 496 -4.51 2.57 46.02
N HIS A 497 -3.25 2.14 45.99
CA HIS A 497 -2.85 0.74 46.15
C HIS A 497 -2.24 0.44 47.51
N ARG A 498 -2.41 1.31 48.52
CA ARG A 498 -1.77 1.18 49.85
C ARG A 498 -1.97 -0.20 50.48
N THR A 499 -3.21 -0.73 50.50
CA THR A 499 -3.50 -2.06 51.06
C THR A 499 -2.73 -3.17 50.33
N LYS A 500 -2.64 -3.08 49.00
CA LYS A 500 -1.95 -4.08 48.16
C LYS A 500 -0.43 -4.02 48.34
N ILE A 501 0.12 -2.82 48.47
CA ILE A 501 1.53 -2.60 48.79
C ILE A 501 1.85 -3.20 50.16
N ASP A 502 0.99 -3.00 51.17
CA ASP A 502 1.18 -3.56 52.51
C ASP A 502 1.06 -5.09 52.56
N GLU A 503 0.22 -5.69 51.72
CA GLU A 503 0.16 -7.14 51.53
C GLU A 503 1.45 -7.69 50.91
N TRP A 504 1.99 -7.04 49.88
CA TRP A 504 3.25 -7.44 49.27
C TRP A 504 4.45 -7.26 50.22
N LYS A 505 4.47 -6.20 51.04
CA LYS A 505 5.48 -6.01 52.10
C LYS A 505 5.42 -7.15 53.12
N ARG A 506 4.23 -7.50 53.62
CA ARG A 506 4.04 -8.65 54.52
C ARG A 506 4.49 -9.96 53.88
N ARG A 507 4.15 -10.19 52.60
CA ARG A 507 4.57 -11.38 51.86
C ARG A 507 6.08 -11.47 51.71
N ARG A 508 6.74 -10.37 51.36
CA ARG A 508 8.20 -10.29 51.27
C ARG A 508 8.86 -10.62 52.61
N ASP A 509 8.33 -10.07 53.71
CA ASP A 509 8.93 -10.26 55.04
C ASP A 509 8.76 -11.70 55.53
N ASN A 510 7.62 -12.34 55.24
CA ASN A 510 7.43 -13.79 55.46
C ASN A 510 8.40 -14.62 54.62
N LEU A 511 8.60 -14.28 53.35
CA LEU A 511 9.55 -14.97 52.47
C LEU A 511 11.00 -14.82 52.95
N LYS A 512 11.37 -13.63 53.48
CA LYS A 512 12.69 -13.41 54.10
C LYS A 512 12.88 -14.27 55.35
N LYS A 513 11.84 -14.40 56.18
CA LYS A 513 11.88 -15.28 57.36
C LYS A 513 12.05 -16.74 56.96
N GLU A 514 11.25 -17.22 56.00
CA GLU A 514 11.35 -18.59 55.47
C GLU A 514 12.71 -18.86 54.81
N HIS A 515 13.23 -17.90 54.04
CA HIS A 515 14.56 -17.98 53.45
C HIS A 515 15.63 -18.09 54.54
N ASN A 516 15.57 -17.28 55.59
CA ASN A 516 16.54 -17.37 56.68
C ASN A 516 16.44 -18.72 57.41
N GLU A 517 15.23 -19.18 57.76
CA GLU A 517 15.03 -20.47 58.43
C GLU A 517 15.56 -21.66 57.61
N LYS A 518 15.31 -21.68 56.29
CA LYS A 518 15.70 -22.81 55.41
C LYS A 518 17.11 -22.72 54.84
N CYS A 519 17.63 -21.51 54.65
CA CYS A 519 18.86 -21.28 53.88
C CYS A 519 20.02 -20.76 54.71
N THR A 520 19.80 -20.46 56.00
CA THR A 520 20.89 -20.12 56.94
C THR A 520 21.14 -21.17 58.03
N GLN A 521 20.40 -22.28 58.06
CA GLN A 521 20.74 -23.48 58.86
C GLN A 521 21.62 -24.47 58.08
N THR A 522 22.90 -24.11 57.86
CA THR A 522 24.00 -25.10 57.84
C THR A 522 25.31 -24.37 58.06
N CYS A 523 25.74 -24.34 59.33
CA CYS A 523 27.14 -24.24 59.76
C CYS A 523 27.16 -24.54 61.26
N ILE A 524 26.98 -25.81 61.62
CA ILE A 524 27.59 -26.43 62.81
C ILE A 524 28.18 -27.75 62.34
#